data_AF-A0AAV4RVT3-F1
#
_entry.id   AF-A0AAV4RVT3-F1
#
_cell.length_a   1.000
_cell.length_b   1.000
_cell.length_c   1.000
_cell.angle_alpha   90.00
_cell.angle_beta   90.00
_cell.angle_gamma   90.00
#
_symmetry.space_group_name_H-M   'P 1'
#
loop_
_entity.id
_entity.type
_entity.pdbx_description
1 polymer ?
#
loop_
_entity_poly.entity_id
_entity_poly.type
_entity_poly.pdbx_seq_one_letter_code
_entity_poly.pdbx_strand_id
1 'polypeptide(L)'
;MFYSPFSRSAQKQVNIFIVRRNAAARVFYNLLNIIWAGFYHKVSTDENPQHSYSPVGPESCCIWRKREAEGTLETFEHPPTLDDDAEEILKPIYDVWFGLV
;
A
#
# COMPACT_ATOMS: atom_id res chain seq x y z
N MET A 1 24.22 -28.00 -17.18
CA MET A 1 24.58 -27.39 -15.89
C MET A 1 25.42 -26.15 -16.19
N PHE A 2 24.80 -24.98 -16.37
CA PHE A 2 25.52 -23.78 -16.77
C PHE A 2 26.08 -23.08 -15.53
N TYR A 3 27.34 -23.35 -15.19
CA TYR A 3 28.09 -22.53 -14.24
C TYR A 3 28.41 -21.20 -14.92
N SER A 4 27.86 -20.10 -14.38
CA SER A 4 28.28 -18.75 -14.74
C SER A 4 29.80 -18.60 -14.50
N PRO A 5 30.59 -18.04 -15.44
CA PRO A 5 32.05 -17.95 -15.34
C PRO A 5 32.50 -16.86 -14.35
N PHE A 6 31.60 -16.29 -13.56
CA PHE A 6 31.89 -15.21 -12.64
C PHE A 6 32.61 -15.73 -11.39
N SER A 7 33.68 -15.03 -10.99
CA SER A 7 34.38 -15.30 -9.74
C SER A 7 33.41 -15.20 -8.55
N ARG A 8 33.68 -15.91 -7.44
CA ARG A 8 32.84 -15.85 -6.22
C ARG A 8 32.61 -14.42 -5.73
N SER A 9 33.60 -13.55 -5.89
CA SER A 9 33.50 -12.12 -5.57
C SER A 9 32.47 -11.42 -6.45
N ALA A 10 32.53 -11.69 -7.74
CA ALA A 10 31.66 -11.07 -8.72
C ALA A 10 30.22 -11.60 -8.61
N GLN A 11 30.01 -12.89 -8.30
CA GLN A 11 28.69 -13.45 -7.98
C GLN A 11 28.10 -12.83 -6.69
N LYS A 12 28.91 -12.57 -5.67
CA LYS A 12 28.48 -11.89 -4.44
C LYS A 12 27.98 -10.47 -4.74
N GLN A 13 28.68 -9.73 -5.60
CA GLN A 13 28.28 -8.38 -6.02
C GLN A 13 26.94 -8.38 -6.78
N VAL A 14 26.76 -9.33 -7.70
CA VAL A 14 25.49 -9.51 -8.44
C VAL A 14 24.33 -9.81 -7.48
N ASN A 15 24.52 -10.73 -6.53
CA ASN A 15 23.48 -11.06 -5.55
C ASN A 15 23.11 -9.84 -4.67
N ILE A 16 24.10 -9.06 -4.22
CA ILE A 16 23.87 -7.82 -3.47
C ILE A 16 23.06 -6.82 -4.31
N PHE A 17 23.40 -6.65 -5.59
CA PHE A 17 22.66 -5.76 -6.49
C PHE A 17 21.20 -6.21 -6.67
N ILE A 18 20.96 -7.51 -6.88
CA ILE A 18 19.61 -8.07 -6.99
C ILE A 18 18.80 -7.81 -5.72
N VAL A 19 19.36 -8.12 -4.55
CA VAL A 19 18.68 -7.89 -3.25
C VAL A 19 18.35 -6.41 -3.05
N ARG A 20 19.29 -5.51 -3.36
CA ARG A 20 19.07 -4.05 -3.26
C ARG A 20 17.98 -3.57 -4.21
N ARG A 21 17.98 -4.04 -5.47
CA ARG A 21 16.98 -3.66 -6.48
C ARG A 21 15.58 -4.13 -6.07
N ASN A 22 15.47 -5.35 -5.55
CA ASN A 22 14.21 -5.89 -5.05
C ASN A 22 13.71 -5.15 -3.80
N ALA A 23 14.62 -4.72 -2.92
CA ALA A 23 14.28 -3.90 -1.76
C ALA A 23 13.72 -2.53 -2.19
N ALA A 24 14.34 -1.86 -3.17
CA ALA A 24 13.86 -0.58 -3.67
C ALA A 24 12.45 -0.71 -4.30
N ALA A 25 12.22 -1.73 -5.12
CA ALA A 25 10.91 -1.99 -5.69
C ALA A 25 9.85 -2.23 -4.60
N ARG A 26 10.17 -3.03 -3.58
CA ARG A 26 9.28 -3.27 -2.45
C ARG A 26 8.96 -2.00 -1.66
N VAL A 27 9.96 -1.16 -1.38
CA VAL A 27 9.74 0.13 -0.70
C VAL A 27 8.81 1.02 -1.52
N PHE A 28 9.03 1.09 -2.83
CA PHE A 28 8.20 1.87 -3.73
C PHE A 28 6.74 1.40 -3.74
N TYR A 29 6.48 0.09 -3.91
CA TYR A 29 5.12 -0.46 -3.83
C TYR A 29 4.43 -0.17 -2.49
N ASN A 30 5.18 -0.25 -1.38
CA ASN A 30 4.64 0.07 -0.06
C ASN A 30 4.24 1.55 0.06
N LEU A 31 5.03 2.47 -0.50
CA LEU A 31 4.70 3.90 -0.50
C LEU A 31 3.45 4.21 -1.32
N LEU A 32 3.29 3.58 -2.48
CA LEU A 32 2.07 3.72 -3.29
C LEU A 32 0.83 3.25 -2.54
N ASN A 33 0.91 2.10 -1.86
CA ASN A 33 -0.19 1.60 -1.04
C ASN A 33 -0.53 2.56 0.12
N ILE A 34 0.47 3.19 0.75
CA ILE A 34 0.22 4.18 1.81
C ILE A 34 -0.51 5.41 1.27
N ILE A 35 -0.12 5.92 0.09
CA ILE A 35 -0.75 7.08 -0.55
C ILE A 35 -2.21 6.75 -0.89
N TRP A 36 -2.46 5.60 -1.53
CA TRP A 36 -3.81 5.15 -1.85
C TRP A 36 -4.65 4.86 -0.62
N ALA A 37 -4.09 4.25 0.43
CA ALA A 37 -4.78 4.04 1.69
C ALA A 37 -5.26 5.37 2.28
N GLY A 38 -4.43 6.42 2.26
CA GLY A 38 -4.81 7.75 2.75
C GLY A 38 -6.00 8.36 1.98
N PHE A 39 -6.02 8.21 0.65
CA PHE A 39 -7.16 8.63 -0.16
C PHE A 39 -8.41 7.83 0.17
N TYR A 40 -8.34 6.50 0.14
CA TYR A 40 -9.49 5.64 0.37
C TYR A 40 -10.03 5.72 1.81
N HIS A 41 -9.20 6.03 2.80
CA HIS A 41 -9.68 6.32 4.16
C HIS A 41 -10.60 7.55 4.22
N LYS A 42 -10.47 8.50 3.28
CA LYS A 42 -11.29 9.72 3.23
C LYS A 42 -12.62 9.54 2.50
N VAL A 43 -12.72 8.56 1.60
CA VAL A 43 -13.93 8.26 0.82
C VAL A 43 -14.63 6.97 1.29
N SER A 44 -14.12 6.34 2.36
CA SER A 44 -14.68 5.12 2.92
C SER A 44 -15.90 5.43 3.80
N THR A 45 -16.97 4.65 3.63
CA THR A 45 -18.18 4.70 4.48
C THR A 45 -18.40 3.38 5.19
N ASP A 46 -19.39 3.33 6.09
CA ASP A 46 -19.82 2.08 6.73
C ASP A 46 -20.43 1.09 5.71
N GLU A 47 -21.16 1.60 4.71
CA GLU A 47 -21.75 0.78 3.63
C GLU A 47 -20.72 0.32 2.60
N ASN A 48 -19.66 1.12 2.39
CA ASN A 48 -18.59 0.84 1.44
C ASN A 48 -17.20 1.04 2.10
N PRO A 49 -16.74 0.07 2.91
CA PRO A 49 -15.45 0.17 3.60
C PRO A 49 -14.28 -0.05 2.63
N GLN A 50 -13.49 1.00 2.36
CA GLN A 50 -12.39 0.99 1.39
C GLN A 50 -11.01 0.92 2.07
N HIS A 51 -10.69 -0.23 2.68
CA HIS A 51 -9.44 -0.42 3.46
C HIS A 51 -8.48 -1.46 2.88
N SER A 52 -8.55 -1.72 1.57
CA SER A 52 -7.77 -2.76 0.87
C SER A 52 -6.26 -2.49 0.81
N TYR A 53 -5.85 -1.21 0.76
CA TYR A 53 -4.45 -0.81 0.69
C TYR A 53 -3.72 -0.81 2.04
N SER A 54 -4.46 -0.98 3.14
CA SER A 54 -3.88 -1.07 4.48
C SER A 54 -3.59 -2.54 4.84
N PRO A 55 -2.48 -2.83 5.54
CA PRO A 55 -2.19 -4.18 6.01
C PRO A 55 -3.29 -4.68 6.95
N VAL A 56 -3.55 -5.98 6.92
CA VAL A 56 -4.53 -6.64 7.80
C VAL A 56 -3.90 -6.90 9.17
N GLY A 57 -4.71 -6.85 10.23
CA GLY A 57 -4.32 -7.25 11.57
C GLY A 57 -4.16 -6.10 12.57
N PRO A 58 -3.89 -6.43 13.85
CA PRO A 58 -3.85 -5.46 14.94
C PRO A 58 -2.67 -4.49 14.84
N GLU A 59 -1.63 -4.84 14.10
CA GLU A 59 -0.46 -3.99 13.85
C GLU A 59 -0.69 -2.97 12.71
N SER A 60 -1.88 -2.95 12.11
CA SER A 60 -2.21 -2.00 11.04
C SER A 60 -2.27 -0.56 11.57
N CYS A 61 -1.76 0.40 10.81
CA CYS A 61 -2.01 1.81 11.12
C CYS A 61 -3.45 2.25 10.85
N CYS A 62 -4.22 1.44 10.10
CA CYS A 62 -5.63 1.67 9.83
C CYS A 62 -6.48 1.24 11.03
N ILE A 63 -7.23 2.18 11.61
CA ILE A 63 -8.09 1.94 12.77
C ILE A 63 -9.18 0.93 12.42
N TRP A 64 -9.78 1.02 11.23
CA TRP A 64 -10.79 0.07 10.78
C TRP A 64 -10.23 -1.37 10.74
N ARG A 65 -9.02 -1.58 10.19
CA ARG A 65 -8.34 -2.89 10.18
C ARG A 65 -8.01 -3.41 11.57
N LYS A 66 -7.69 -2.52 12.51
CA LYS A 66 -7.51 -2.90 13.92
C LYS A 66 -8.80 -3.40 14.53
N ARG A 67 -9.90 -2.66 14.35
CA ARG A 67 -11.24 -3.05 14.83
C ARG A 67 -11.73 -4.33 14.18
N GLU A 68 -11.42 -4.55 12.89
CA GLU A 68 -11.65 -5.81 12.17
C GLU A 68 -10.92 -6.98 12.86
N ALA A 69 -9.63 -6.82 13.17
CA ALA A 69 -8.85 -7.85 13.83
C ALA A 69 -9.29 -8.12 15.28
N GLU A 70 -9.82 -7.10 15.97
CA GLU A 70 -10.35 -7.19 17.33
C GLU A 70 -11.80 -7.71 17.38
N GLY A 71 -12.48 -7.80 16.23
CA GLY A 71 -13.89 -8.20 16.17
C GLY A 71 -14.87 -7.13 16.67
N THR A 72 -14.49 -5.85 16.65
CA THR A 72 -15.25 -4.73 17.21
C THR A 72 -15.79 -3.75 16.15
N LEU A 73 -15.89 -4.19 14.89
CA LEU A 73 -16.38 -3.37 13.77
C LEU A 73 -17.81 -2.85 13.96
N GLU A 74 -18.68 -3.59 14.65
CA GLU A 74 -20.07 -3.17 14.90
C GLU A 74 -20.17 -1.85 15.69
N THR A 75 -19.10 -1.44 16.38
CA THR A 75 -19.03 -0.19 17.16
C THR A 75 -18.19 0.88 16.50
N PHE A 76 -17.67 0.61 15.30
CA PHE A 76 -16.87 1.55 14.55
C PHE A 76 -17.78 2.32 13.59
N GLU A 77 -17.71 3.65 13.65
CA GLU A 77 -18.37 4.54 12.69
C GLU A 77 -17.30 5.24 11.86
N HIS A 78 -17.51 5.31 10.55
CA HIS A 78 -16.61 6.05 9.69
C HIS A 78 -16.71 7.57 9.95
N PRO A 79 -15.59 8.30 9.87
CA PRO A 79 -15.63 9.75 9.89
C PRO A 79 -16.37 10.28 8.65
N PRO A 80 -16.85 11.53 8.67
CA PRO A 80 -17.46 12.16 7.51
C PRO A 80 -16.55 12.04 6.28
N THR A 81 -17.13 11.58 5.18
CA THR A 81 -16.40 11.39 3.92
C THR A 81 -16.07 12.71 3.27
N LEU A 82 -15.10 12.64 2.36
CA LEU A 82 -14.87 13.69 1.38
C LEU A 82 -16.15 13.92 0.56
N ASP A 83 -16.34 15.16 0.13
CA ASP A 83 -17.41 15.54 -0.79
C ASP A 83 -17.21 14.89 -2.17
N ASP A 84 -18.30 14.48 -2.82
CA ASP A 84 -18.28 13.76 -4.09
C ASP A 84 -17.57 14.56 -5.20
N ASP A 85 -17.75 15.89 -5.25
CA ASP A 85 -17.07 16.74 -6.25
C ASP A 85 -15.55 16.75 -6.01
N ALA A 86 -15.14 16.75 -4.73
CA ALA A 86 -13.73 16.71 -4.38
C ALA A 86 -13.12 15.31 -4.65
N GLU A 87 -13.87 14.23 -4.46
CA GLU A 87 -13.46 12.88 -4.87
C GLU A 87 -13.24 12.81 -6.39
N GLU A 88 -14.20 13.30 -7.18
CA GLU A 88 -14.15 13.28 -8.64
C GLU A 88 -12.95 14.07 -9.18
N ILE A 89 -12.58 15.18 -8.53
CA ILE A 89 -11.41 15.98 -8.90
C ILE A 89 -10.10 15.32 -8.45
N LEU A 90 -10.04 14.77 -7.24
CA LEU A 90 -8.80 14.25 -6.67
C LEU A 90 -8.40 12.89 -7.24
N LYS A 91 -9.37 12.00 -7.50
CA LYS A 91 -9.06 10.64 -7.95
C LYS A 91 -8.21 10.60 -9.24
N PRO A 92 -8.53 11.37 -10.31
CA PRO A 92 -7.70 11.44 -11.51
C PRO A 92 -6.29 11.98 -11.23
N ILE A 93 -6.12 12.89 -10.27
CA ILE A 93 -4.80 13.41 -9.90
C ILE A 93 -3.96 12.30 -9.27
N TYR A 94 -4.54 11.51 -8.36
CA TYR A 94 -3.88 10.35 -7.78
C TYR A 94 -3.52 9.31 -8.86
N ASP A 95 -4.44 9.01 -9.78
CA ASP A 95 -4.20 8.09 -10.89
C ASP A 95 -3.06 8.56 -11.81
N VAL A 96 -3.01 9.86 -12.16
CA VAL A 96 -1.95 10.41 -13.02
C VAL A 96 -0.59 10.44 -12.30
N TRP A 97 -0.57 10.81 -11.02
CA TRP A 97 0.68 11.00 -10.27
C TRP A 97 1.25 9.69 -9.74
N PHE A 98 0.39 8.71 -9.44
CA PHE A 98 0.78 7.50 -8.73
C PHE A 98 0.31 6.19 -9.39
N GLY A 99 -0.47 6.26 -10.48
CA GLY A 99 -0.99 5.10 -11.21
C GLY A 99 -0.20 4.70 -12.47
N LEU A 100 0.85 5.43 -12.86
CA LEU A 100 1.69 5.13 -14.02
C LEU A 100 2.89 4.22 -13.67
N VAL A 101 2.60 3.03 -13.13
CA VAL A 101 3.61 1.97 -12.91
C VAL A 101 3.12 0.65 -13.48
#